data_AF-A0A7S3YDM8-F1
#
_entry.id   AF-A0A7S3YDM8-F1
#
_cell.length_a   1.000
_cell.length_b   1.000
_cell.length_c   1.000
_cell.angle_alpha   90.00
_cell.angle_beta   90.00
_cell.angle_gamma   90.00
#
_symmetry.space_group_name_H-M   'P 1'
#
loop_
_entity.id
_entity.type
_entity.pdbx_description
1 polymer ?
#
loop_
_entity_poly.entity_id
_entity_poly.type
_entity_poly.pdbx_seq_one_letter_code
_entity_poly.pdbx_strand_id
1 'polypeptide(L)'
;PEAFDPFASRWAEVATGPGPLAGPLFASLVNTVAGFDPVGWGVPYGTALATDAPQLLLEVAAQALAALLDHGAPGPHNHHHGAQDEGEAPPPNVFRRLLGEIRDPKAMTTIYRGLTRLLNNVHEAESTYLPGSAYKVMCHQEILVLVWKLVEENDAFCQHILKHCDITRLVVPVLFLMYEARQQPAKVGLVHICTFLLLKLSGERALGVLLNKPYQERLPMVDLPIFQGTHADFLIVTLQKIIVTGTDKLSSLYHCFLTIVCNISPYCKTLSLVASVKLVNLFETFSSPRFFFSSETNHLFVALLLEIFNNIIQYQYAGNPHLVYAIVRRKQVFSRLTHLELPMAVRNLSIPPGVTGTGGAAEADLDASLATVE
;
A
#
# COMPACT_ATOMS: atom_id res chain seq x y z
N PRO A 1 -17.22 -34.49 -6.58
CA PRO A 1 -17.15 -33.42 -5.56
C PRO A 1 -17.51 -32.08 -6.21
N GLU A 2 -18.71 -31.58 -5.94
CA GLU A 2 -19.08 -30.21 -6.31
C GLU A 2 -18.02 -29.27 -5.76
N ALA A 3 -17.45 -28.43 -6.63
CA ALA A 3 -16.45 -27.45 -6.22
C ALA A 3 -17.08 -26.53 -5.16
N PHE A 4 -16.38 -26.30 -4.05
CA PHE A 4 -16.81 -25.33 -3.05
C PHE A 4 -16.93 -23.97 -3.73
N ASP A 5 -18.16 -23.47 -3.87
CA ASP A 5 -18.40 -22.11 -4.32
C ASP A 5 -18.26 -21.17 -3.11
N PRO A 6 -17.19 -20.34 -3.05
CA PRO A 6 -16.96 -19.43 -1.93
C PRO A 6 -18.05 -18.34 -1.84
N PHE A 7 -18.86 -18.16 -2.88
CA PHE A 7 -19.96 -17.20 -2.92
C PHE A 7 -21.33 -17.83 -2.66
N ALA A 8 -21.42 -19.14 -2.40
CA ALA A 8 -22.67 -19.83 -2.14
C ALA A 8 -23.26 -19.46 -0.76
N SER A 9 -23.82 -18.25 -0.65
CA SER A 9 -24.58 -17.77 0.50
C SER A 9 -25.92 -17.23 0.04
N ARG A 10 -26.98 -18.01 0.28
CA ARG A 10 -28.37 -17.60 -0.02
C ARG A 10 -28.76 -16.29 0.68
N TRP A 11 -28.22 -16.05 1.87
CA TRP A 11 -28.46 -14.81 2.61
C TRP A 11 -27.81 -13.61 1.91
N ALA A 12 -26.58 -13.78 1.44
CA ALA A 12 -25.87 -12.72 0.73
C ALA A 12 -26.51 -12.46 -0.64
N GLU A 13 -26.94 -13.51 -1.34
CA GLU A 13 -27.66 -13.40 -2.62
C GLU A 13 -28.96 -12.60 -2.47
N VAL A 14 -29.77 -12.91 -1.45
CA VAL A 14 -31.00 -12.16 -1.16
C VAL A 14 -30.69 -10.73 -0.70
N ALA A 15 -29.71 -10.55 0.19
CA ALA A 15 -29.34 -9.25 0.72
C ALA A 15 -28.77 -8.30 -0.34
N THR A 16 -28.10 -8.83 -1.36
CA THR A 16 -27.48 -8.08 -2.47
C THR A 16 -28.28 -8.13 -3.77
N GLY A 17 -29.45 -8.77 -3.75
CA GLY A 17 -30.39 -8.82 -4.85
C GLY A 17 -31.10 -7.49 -5.09
N PRO A 18 -31.77 -7.34 -6.24
CA PRO A 18 -32.52 -6.13 -6.56
C PRO A 18 -33.71 -5.98 -5.61
N GLY A 19 -33.75 -4.85 -4.89
CA GLY A 19 -34.86 -4.50 -4.00
C GLY A 19 -35.17 -3.00 -4.03
N PRO A 20 -36.40 -2.58 -3.72
CA PRO A 20 -36.82 -1.18 -3.82
C PRO A 20 -36.04 -0.24 -2.88
N LEU A 21 -35.49 -0.77 -1.79
CA LEU A 21 -34.72 -0.03 -0.80
C LEU A 21 -33.20 -0.14 -0.99
N ALA A 22 -32.71 -0.90 -1.97
CA ALA A 22 -31.26 -1.11 -2.15
C ALA A 22 -30.52 0.20 -2.46
N GLY A 23 -31.06 1.02 -3.38
CA GLY A 23 -30.51 2.34 -3.71
C GLY A 23 -30.49 3.31 -2.53
N PRO A 24 -31.64 3.55 -1.86
CA PRO A 24 -31.69 4.36 -0.65
C PRO A 24 -30.78 3.88 0.47
N LEU A 25 -30.69 2.56 0.71
CA LEU A 25 -29.81 1.99 1.72
C LEU A 25 -28.34 2.25 1.38
N PHE A 26 -27.92 1.97 0.15
CA PHE A 26 -26.56 2.24 -0.32
C PHE A 26 -26.19 3.71 -0.13
N ALA A 27 -27.04 4.62 -0.60
CA ALA A 27 -26.81 6.06 -0.46
C ALA A 27 -26.73 6.49 1.01
N SER A 28 -27.60 5.95 1.88
CA SER A 28 -27.59 6.24 3.31
C SER A 28 -26.30 5.77 3.99
N LEU A 29 -25.84 4.55 3.69
CA LEU A 29 -24.60 4.00 4.23
C LEU A 29 -23.38 4.81 3.77
N VAL A 30 -23.27 5.09 2.47
CA VAL A 30 -22.18 5.89 1.91
C VAL A 30 -22.17 7.31 2.52
N ASN A 31 -23.34 7.95 2.65
CA ASN A 31 -23.45 9.28 3.24
C ASN A 31 -23.10 9.28 4.73
N THR A 32 -23.47 8.24 5.47
CA THR A 32 -23.11 8.10 6.89
C THR A 32 -21.60 8.02 7.05
N VAL A 33 -20.95 7.15 6.27
CA VAL A 33 -19.49 6.96 6.33
C VAL A 33 -18.75 8.20 5.84
N ALA A 34 -19.03 8.69 4.63
CA ALA A 34 -18.34 9.83 4.05
C ALA A 34 -18.66 11.16 4.75
N GLY A 35 -19.81 11.26 5.42
CA GLY A 35 -20.26 12.43 6.16
C GLY A 35 -19.70 12.54 7.57
N PHE A 36 -19.20 11.45 8.16
CA PHE A 36 -18.76 11.45 9.55
C PHE A 36 -17.54 12.35 9.78
N ASP A 37 -17.64 13.24 10.76
CA ASP A 37 -16.55 14.12 11.18
C ASP A 37 -15.96 13.66 12.52
N PRO A 38 -14.75 13.08 12.54
CA PRO A 38 -14.12 12.60 13.77
C PRO A 38 -13.62 13.72 14.68
N VAL A 39 -13.55 14.97 14.21
CA VAL A 39 -13.06 16.12 14.99
C VAL A 39 -14.14 16.68 15.92
N GLY A 40 -15.42 16.57 15.52
CA GLY A 40 -16.55 17.07 16.29
C GLY A 40 -16.45 18.58 16.57
N TRP A 41 -16.37 18.95 17.84
CA TRP A 41 -16.28 20.37 18.27
C TRP A 41 -14.88 20.97 18.12
N GLY A 42 -13.87 20.18 17.74
CA GLY A 42 -12.51 20.68 17.55
C GLY A 42 -11.79 21.09 18.83
N VAL A 43 -12.32 20.70 19.99
CA VAL A 43 -11.71 20.92 21.30
C VAL A 43 -11.16 19.61 21.87
N PRO A 44 -10.01 19.64 22.58
CA PRO A 44 -9.48 18.48 23.30
C PRO A 44 -10.55 17.83 24.19
N TYR A 45 -10.67 16.51 24.12
CA TYR A 45 -11.66 15.71 24.85
C TYR A 45 -13.13 16.04 24.54
N GLY A 46 -13.42 16.77 23.46
CA GLY A 46 -14.79 17.14 23.08
C GLY A 46 -15.71 15.95 22.86
N THR A 47 -15.16 14.81 22.43
CA THR A 47 -15.91 13.56 22.24
C THR A 47 -16.25 12.85 23.55
N ALA A 48 -15.54 13.12 24.65
CA ALA A 48 -15.85 12.53 25.96
C ALA A 48 -17.17 13.07 26.55
N LEU A 49 -17.63 14.23 26.06
CA LEU A 49 -18.90 14.85 26.46
C LEU A 49 -20.06 14.48 25.52
N ALA A 50 -19.77 13.80 24.40
CA ALA A 50 -20.75 13.42 23.40
C ALA A 50 -21.21 11.96 23.60
N THR A 51 -22.39 11.64 23.09
CA THR A 51 -22.87 10.25 23.02
C THR A 51 -22.09 9.46 21.98
N ASP A 52 -21.84 8.17 22.23
CA ASP A 52 -21.14 7.29 21.29
C ASP A 52 -21.98 6.86 20.07
N ALA A 53 -23.28 7.20 20.04
CA ALA A 53 -24.21 6.77 18.98
C ALA A 53 -23.74 7.07 17.54
N PRO A 54 -23.18 8.26 17.21
CA PRO A 54 -22.68 8.53 15.86
C PRO A 54 -21.46 7.67 15.49
N GLN A 55 -20.62 7.33 16.47
CA GLN A 55 -19.43 6.49 16.27
C GLN A 55 -19.86 5.05 15.99
N LEU A 56 -20.78 4.52 16.80
CA LEU A 56 -21.34 3.19 16.56
C LEU A 56 -22.05 3.10 15.21
N LEU A 57 -22.79 4.15 14.83
CA LEU A 57 -23.45 4.21 13.53
C LEU A 57 -22.44 4.20 12.37
N LEU A 58 -21.32 4.92 12.49
CA LEU A 58 -20.23 4.87 11.52
C LEU A 58 -19.68 3.45 11.36
N GLU A 59 -19.34 2.80 12.48
CA GLU A 59 -18.74 1.46 12.47
C GLU A 59 -19.67 0.43 11.84
N VAL A 60 -20.94 0.40 12.28
CA VAL A 60 -21.94 -0.52 11.72
C VAL A 60 -22.22 -0.20 10.25
N ALA A 61 -22.26 1.07 9.85
CA ALA A 61 -22.46 1.44 8.45
C ALA A 61 -21.28 1.02 7.56
N ALA A 62 -20.05 1.19 8.03
CA ALA A 62 -18.85 0.77 7.30
C ALA A 62 -18.78 -0.76 7.17
N GLN A 63 -19.08 -1.49 8.23
CA GLN A 63 -19.14 -2.96 8.24
C GLN A 63 -20.24 -3.50 7.33
N ALA A 64 -21.44 -2.92 7.41
CA ALA A 64 -22.56 -3.29 6.55
C ALA A 64 -22.22 -3.03 5.07
N LEU A 65 -21.62 -1.88 4.75
CA LEU A 65 -21.24 -1.56 3.38
C LEU A 65 -20.13 -2.50 2.86
N ALA A 66 -19.13 -2.82 3.69
CA ALA A 66 -18.10 -3.79 3.33
C ALA A 66 -18.70 -5.18 3.04
N ALA A 67 -19.58 -5.67 3.93
CA ALA A 67 -20.25 -6.97 3.74
C ALA A 67 -21.13 -7.01 2.49
N LEU A 68 -21.90 -5.95 2.22
CA LEU A 68 -22.77 -5.86 1.05
C LEU A 68 -21.97 -5.78 -0.27
N LEU A 69 -20.74 -5.28 -0.26
CA LEU A 69 -19.87 -5.17 -1.43
C LEU A 69 -18.95 -6.38 -1.64
N ASP A 70 -18.86 -7.29 -0.66
CA ASP A 70 -17.97 -8.44 -0.73
C ASP A 70 -18.55 -9.59 -1.58
N HIS A 71 -19.88 -9.73 -1.60
CA HIS A 71 -20.55 -10.81 -2.30
C HIS A 71 -20.55 -10.66 -3.83
N GLY A 72 -20.45 -11.79 -4.53
CA GLY A 72 -20.52 -11.90 -5.99
C GLY A 72 -19.18 -11.64 -6.70
N ALA A 73 -19.10 -12.06 -7.96
CA ALA A 73 -17.93 -11.77 -8.80
C ALA A 73 -17.84 -10.26 -9.12
N PRO A 74 -16.63 -9.72 -9.36
CA PRO A 74 -16.46 -8.38 -9.90
C PRO A 74 -17.28 -8.22 -11.18
N GLY A 75 -17.94 -7.07 -11.35
CA GLY A 75 -18.77 -6.81 -12.52
C GLY A 75 -17.99 -6.98 -13.84
N PRO A 76 -18.68 -7.25 -14.96
CA PRO A 76 -18.09 -7.66 -16.25
C PRO A 76 -17.13 -6.64 -16.88
N HIS A 77 -17.00 -5.43 -16.32
CA HIS A 77 -16.08 -4.41 -16.84
C HIS A 77 -14.61 -4.65 -16.42
N ASN A 78 -14.34 -5.54 -15.46
CA ASN A 78 -12.98 -5.74 -14.93
C ASN A 78 -12.27 -7.02 -15.41
N HIS A 79 -12.87 -7.81 -16.31
CA HIS A 79 -12.19 -8.98 -16.89
C HIS A 79 -11.50 -8.64 -18.21
N HIS A 80 -10.46 -7.81 -18.15
CA HIS A 80 -9.36 -7.94 -19.12
C HIS A 80 -8.41 -9.01 -18.62
N HIS A 81 -8.79 -10.29 -18.81
CA HIS A 81 -7.92 -11.45 -19.06
C HIS A 81 -8.75 -12.74 -18.99
N GLY A 82 -9.15 -13.23 -20.17
CA GLY A 82 -9.38 -14.64 -20.50
C GLY A 82 -10.24 -15.52 -19.56
N ALA A 83 -11.54 -15.60 -19.84
CA ALA A 83 -12.32 -16.84 -19.96
C ALA A 83 -13.80 -16.47 -20.18
N GLN A 84 -14.33 -16.72 -21.37
CA GLN A 84 -15.77 -16.77 -21.60
C GLN A 84 -16.24 -18.14 -21.11
N ASP A 85 -16.77 -18.22 -19.90
CA ASP A 85 -17.59 -19.37 -19.50
C ASP A 85 -19.06 -19.02 -19.75
N GLU A 86 -19.70 -19.80 -20.64
CA GLU A 86 -21.14 -19.78 -20.94
C GLU A 86 -21.98 -20.40 -19.80
N GLY A 87 -21.72 -19.97 -18.56
CA GLY A 87 -22.57 -20.23 -17.40
C GLY A 87 -23.45 -19.01 -17.14
N GLU A 88 -24.73 -19.24 -16.79
CA GLU A 88 -25.68 -18.21 -16.39
C GLU A 88 -25.03 -17.31 -15.31
N ALA A 89 -24.63 -16.10 -15.70
CA ALA A 89 -23.85 -15.24 -14.83
C ALA A 89 -24.65 -14.97 -13.54
N PRO A 90 -24.06 -15.16 -12.34
CA PRO A 90 -24.78 -14.93 -11.09
C PRO A 90 -25.38 -13.52 -11.09
N PRO A 91 -26.59 -13.33 -10.53
CA PRO A 91 -27.28 -12.06 -10.57
C PRO A 91 -26.35 -10.97 -10.01
N PRO A 92 -26.15 -9.85 -10.74
CA PRO A 92 -25.14 -8.88 -10.38
C PRO A 92 -25.52 -8.22 -9.05
N ASN A 93 -24.62 -8.30 -8.07
CA ASN A 93 -24.74 -7.61 -6.79
C ASN A 93 -25.13 -6.14 -7.01
N VAL A 94 -26.33 -5.76 -6.55
CA VAL A 94 -26.90 -4.44 -6.81
C VAL A 94 -26.04 -3.32 -6.21
N PHE A 95 -25.40 -3.55 -5.06
CA PHE A 95 -24.56 -2.57 -4.38
C PHE A 95 -23.25 -2.32 -5.14
N ARG A 96 -22.65 -3.37 -5.69
CA ARG A 96 -21.47 -3.25 -6.56
C ARG A 96 -21.79 -2.49 -7.84
N ARG A 97 -22.95 -2.76 -8.45
CA ARG A 97 -23.45 -1.97 -9.59
C ARG A 97 -23.62 -0.50 -9.23
N LEU A 98 -24.30 -0.20 -8.12
CA LEU A 98 -24.52 1.18 -7.66
C LEU A 98 -23.19 1.91 -7.39
N LEU A 99 -22.23 1.23 -6.77
CA LEU A 99 -20.88 1.75 -6.53
C LEU A 99 -20.13 2.03 -7.84
N GLY A 100 -20.21 1.11 -8.79
CA GLY A 100 -19.64 1.24 -10.14
C GLY A 100 -20.30 2.33 -10.99
N GLU A 101 -21.54 2.72 -10.71
CA GLU A 101 -22.35 3.72 -11.44
C GLU A 101 -22.22 5.14 -10.89
N ILE A 102 -21.50 5.36 -9.79
CA ILE A 102 -21.24 6.72 -9.31
C ILE A 102 -20.45 7.48 -10.40
N ARG A 103 -21.04 8.54 -10.94
CA ARG A 103 -20.46 9.39 -12.00
C ARG A 103 -20.42 10.89 -11.67
N ASP A 104 -21.20 11.35 -10.68
CA ASP A 104 -21.23 12.76 -10.31
C ASP A 104 -19.90 13.21 -9.66
N PRO A 105 -19.16 14.17 -10.24
CA PRO A 105 -17.87 14.61 -9.72
C PRO A 105 -17.96 15.16 -8.29
N LYS A 106 -19.07 15.83 -7.93
CA LYS A 106 -19.25 16.38 -6.58
C LYS A 106 -19.41 15.26 -5.55
N ALA A 107 -20.22 14.26 -5.85
CA ALA A 107 -20.35 13.06 -5.03
C ALA A 107 -19.00 12.34 -4.88
N MET A 108 -18.25 12.14 -5.97
CA MET A 108 -16.92 11.50 -5.92
C MET A 108 -15.94 12.25 -5.02
N THR A 109 -15.84 13.57 -5.15
CA THR A 109 -14.97 14.39 -4.28
C THR A 109 -15.42 14.32 -2.81
N THR A 110 -16.73 14.30 -2.56
CA THR A 110 -17.29 14.21 -1.21
C THR A 110 -16.94 12.87 -0.56
N ILE A 111 -17.15 11.77 -1.28
CA ILE A 111 -16.78 10.41 -0.84
C ILE A 111 -15.29 10.34 -0.57
N TYR A 112 -14.46 10.78 -1.52
CA TYR A 112 -13.00 10.80 -1.37
C TYR A 112 -12.55 11.57 -0.12
N ARG A 113 -13.08 12.77 0.08
CA ARG A 113 -12.74 13.62 1.23
C ARG A 113 -13.18 12.97 2.55
N GLY A 114 -14.36 12.37 2.58
CA GLY A 114 -14.85 11.65 3.75
C GLY A 114 -13.96 10.48 4.13
N LEU A 115 -13.69 9.59 3.18
CA LEU A 115 -12.87 8.39 3.41
C LEU A 115 -11.43 8.75 3.81
N THR A 116 -10.81 9.71 3.11
CA THR A 116 -9.45 10.16 3.47
C THR A 116 -9.43 10.87 4.82
N ARG A 117 -10.45 11.66 5.20
CA ARG A 117 -10.55 12.23 6.55
C ARG A 117 -10.53 11.15 7.63
N LEU A 118 -11.28 10.06 7.45
CA LEU A 118 -11.32 8.95 8.40
C LEU A 118 -9.97 8.20 8.47
N LEU A 119 -9.31 7.99 7.33
CA LEU A 119 -8.01 7.32 7.29
C LEU A 119 -6.88 8.16 7.91
N ASN A 120 -6.86 9.48 7.65
CA ASN A 120 -5.85 10.37 8.24
C ASN A 120 -6.04 10.53 9.76
N ASN A 121 -7.28 10.49 10.25
CA ASN A 121 -7.56 10.54 11.68
C ASN A 121 -6.76 9.51 12.50
N VAL A 122 -6.44 8.34 11.95
CA VAL A 122 -5.72 7.27 12.66
C VAL A 122 -4.37 7.75 13.19
N HIS A 123 -3.58 8.44 12.37
CA HIS A 123 -2.26 8.95 12.78
C HIS A 123 -2.34 10.37 13.36
N GLU A 124 -3.31 11.18 12.92
CA GLU A 124 -3.52 12.54 13.45
C GLU A 124 -3.95 12.49 14.93
N ALA A 125 -4.81 11.55 15.31
CA ALA A 125 -5.25 11.38 16.70
C ALA A 125 -4.11 10.97 17.64
N GLU A 126 -3.13 10.22 17.12
CA GLU A 126 -1.91 9.84 17.84
C GLU A 126 -0.88 10.99 17.93
N SER A 127 -0.98 11.97 17.03
CA SER A 127 -0.05 13.10 16.91
C SER A 127 -0.58 14.36 17.59
N THR A 128 -1.28 14.21 18.71
CA THR A 128 -1.84 15.35 19.47
C THR A 128 -0.94 15.76 20.63
N TYR A 129 -0.98 17.05 21.01
CA TYR A 129 -0.22 17.57 22.16
C TYR A 129 -0.65 16.95 23.49
N LEU A 130 -1.94 16.62 23.62
CA LEU A 130 -2.53 16.07 24.82
C LEU A 130 -2.92 14.60 24.56
N PRO A 131 -2.42 13.63 25.34
CA PRO A 131 -2.70 12.22 25.10
C PRO A 131 -4.19 11.93 25.26
N GLY A 132 -4.74 11.14 24.33
CA GLY A 132 -6.16 10.75 24.32
C GLY A 132 -7.12 11.93 24.10
N SER A 133 -6.63 13.09 23.65
CA SER A 133 -7.46 14.28 23.46
C SER A 133 -8.29 14.29 22.18
N ALA A 134 -7.94 13.43 21.23
CA ALA A 134 -8.66 13.25 19.97
C ALA A 134 -9.28 11.85 19.91
N TYR A 135 -10.48 11.76 19.35
CA TYR A 135 -11.09 10.49 19.00
C TYR A 135 -10.30 9.82 17.86
N LYS A 136 -10.06 8.52 18.03
CA LYS A 136 -9.42 7.67 17.03
C LYS A 136 -10.47 6.74 16.44
N VAL A 137 -10.66 6.79 15.12
CA VAL A 137 -11.57 5.91 14.39
C VAL A 137 -11.09 4.46 14.48
N MET A 138 -11.98 3.56 14.87
CA MET A 138 -11.66 2.14 15.03
C MET A 138 -11.90 1.32 13.75
N CYS A 139 -12.85 1.70 12.90
CA CYS A 139 -13.21 0.99 11.66
C CYS A 139 -12.31 1.31 10.45
N HIS A 140 -11.03 1.62 10.65
CA HIS A 140 -10.12 2.02 9.57
C HIS A 140 -9.89 0.89 8.54
N GLN A 141 -10.06 -0.37 8.93
CA GLN A 141 -9.93 -1.51 8.02
C GLN A 141 -11.09 -1.56 7.02
N GLU A 142 -12.31 -1.35 7.51
CA GLU A 142 -13.51 -1.25 6.68
C GLU A 142 -13.42 -0.06 5.73
N ILE A 143 -12.98 1.11 6.22
CA ILE A 143 -12.75 2.28 5.36
C ILE A 143 -11.73 1.98 4.26
N LEU A 144 -10.64 1.27 4.58
CA LEU A 144 -9.65 0.87 3.59
C LEU A 144 -10.22 -0.08 2.53
N VAL A 145 -11.04 -1.06 2.93
CA VAL A 145 -11.74 -1.97 2.00
C VAL A 145 -12.68 -1.19 1.08
N LEU A 146 -13.41 -0.21 1.61
CA LEU A 146 -14.30 0.64 0.81
C LEU A 146 -13.54 1.47 -0.21
N VAL A 147 -12.39 2.04 0.16
CA VAL A 147 -11.51 2.75 -0.78
C VAL A 147 -11.00 1.79 -1.86
N TRP A 148 -10.53 0.60 -1.47
CA TRP A 148 -10.09 -0.42 -2.42
C TRP A 148 -11.19 -0.75 -3.44
N LYS A 149 -12.40 -1.08 -2.97
CA LYS A 149 -13.55 -1.40 -3.84
C LYS A 149 -13.92 -0.24 -4.78
N LEU A 150 -13.93 1.00 -4.29
CA LEU A 150 -14.18 2.19 -5.12
C LEU A 150 -13.14 2.36 -6.21
N VAL A 151 -11.86 2.21 -5.88
CA VAL A 151 -10.76 2.34 -6.85
C VAL A 151 -10.74 1.14 -7.81
N GLU A 152 -11.07 -0.05 -7.35
CA GLU A 152 -11.08 -1.28 -8.13
C GLU A 152 -12.25 -1.32 -9.13
N GLU A 153 -13.47 -1.02 -8.70
CA GLU A 153 -14.71 -1.25 -9.47
C GLU A 153 -15.28 -0.01 -10.15
N ASN A 154 -14.77 1.18 -9.83
CA ASN A 154 -15.21 2.43 -10.44
C ASN A 154 -14.03 3.19 -11.06
N ASP A 155 -13.74 2.92 -12.33
CA ASP A 155 -12.65 3.58 -13.06
C ASP A 155 -12.85 5.10 -13.16
N ALA A 156 -14.09 5.58 -13.23
CA ALA A 156 -14.37 7.02 -13.25
C ALA A 156 -13.96 7.67 -11.91
N PHE A 157 -14.21 7.00 -10.78
CA PHE A 157 -13.74 7.44 -9.47
C PHE A 157 -12.22 7.43 -9.39
N CYS A 158 -11.56 6.36 -9.85
CA CYS A 158 -10.09 6.25 -9.89
C CYS A 158 -9.46 7.41 -10.69
N GLN A 159 -9.97 7.68 -11.90
CA GLN A 159 -9.49 8.80 -12.72
C GLN A 159 -9.79 10.16 -12.08
N HIS A 160 -10.96 10.31 -11.45
CA HIS A 160 -11.35 11.56 -10.78
C HIS A 160 -10.42 11.90 -9.61
N ILE A 161 -10.11 10.93 -8.74
CA ILE A 161 -9.23 11.18 -7.59
C ILE A 161 -7.78 11.52 -8.02
N LEU A 162 -7.32 10.97 -9.14
CA LEU A 162 -5.99 11.26 -9.70
C LEU A 162 -5.93 12.61 -10.42
N LYS A 163 -7.02 13.08 -11.04
CA LYS A 163 -7.04 14.33 -11.81
C LYS A 163 -7.48 15.54 -10.99
N HIS A 164 -8.40 15.35 -10.06
CA HIS A 164 -9.14 16.45 -9.42
C HIS A 164 -9.04 16.47 -7.89
N CYS A 165 -8.51 15.42 -7.27
CA CYS A 165 -8.31 15.36 -5.82
C CYS A 165 -6.81 15.36 -5.45
N ASP A 166 -6.54 15.53 -4.16
CA ASP A 166 -5.17 15.47 -3.65
C ASP A 166 -4.80 14.05 -3.21
N ILE A 167 -4.39 13.21 -4.17
CA ILE A 167 -4.13 11.78 -3.94
C ILE A 167 -3.16 11.47 -2.79
N THR A 168 -2.27 12.39 -2.43
CA THR A 168 -1.32 12.20 -1.33
C THR A 168 -2.03 12.01 0.00
N ARG A 169 -3.21 12.62 0.20
CA ARG A 169 -4.07 12.41 1.38
C ARG A 169 -4.61 10.98 1.52
N LEU A 170 -4.53 10.18 0.45
CA LEU A 170 -4.81 8.74 0.51
C LEU A 170 -3.51 7.94 0.68
N VAL A 171 -2.45 8.29 -0.07
CA VAL A 171 -1.18 7.56 -0.04
C VAL A 171 -0.54 7.56 1.35
N VAL A 172 -0.57 8.71 2.06
CA VAL A 172 0.06 8.84 3.37
C VAL A 172 -0.52 7.89 4.42
N PRO A 173 -1.84 7.91 4.71
CA PRO A 173 -2.39 7.00 5.72
C PRO A 173 -2.30 5.53 5.29
N VAL A 174 -2.35 5.21 3.99
CA VAL A 174 -2.16 3.84 3.49
C VAL A 174 -0.75 3.33 3.84
N LEU A 175 0.29 4.12 3.57
CA LEU A 175 1.67 3.77 3.91
C LEU A 175 1.89 3.70 5.43
N PHE A 176 1.28 4.61 6.20
CA PHE A 176 1.31 4.57 7.66
C PHE A 176 0.72 3.27 8.21
N LEU A 177 -0.47 2.88 7.75
CA LEU A 177 -1.13 1.65 8.17
C LEU A 177 -0.31 0.39 7.81
N MET A 178 0.31 0.38 6.63
CA MET A 178 1.22 -0.70 6.24
C MET A 178 2.42 -0.80 7.18
N TYR A 179 3.03 0.34 7.52
CA TYR A 179 4.17 0.38 8.42
C TYR A 179 3.81 -0.12 9.82
N GLU A 180 2.71 0.35 10.41
CA GLU A 180 2.24 -0.09 11.72
C GLU A 180 1.94 -1.60 11.74
N ALA A 181 1.35 -2.12 10.67
CA ALA A 181 0.99 -3.53 10.55
C ALA A 181 2.18 -4.46 10.21
N ARG A 182 3.34 -3.93 9.79
CA ARG A 182 4.44 -4.72 9.20
C ARG A 182 4.99 -5.84 10.10
N GLN A 183 4.95 -5.62 11.42
CA GLN A 183 5.42 -6.56 12.45
C GLN A 183 4.30 -7.40 13.07
N GLN A 184 3.09 -7.32 12.54
CA GLN A 184 1.90 -7.91 13.16
C GLN A 184 1.34 -9.02 12.23
N PRO A 185 1.67 -10.30 12.47
CA PRO A 185 1.21 -11.41 11.62
C PRO A 185 -0.31 -11.50 11.45
N ALA A 186 -1.08 -11.00 12.42
CA ALA A 186 -2.55 -10.94 12.36
C ALA A 186 -3.08 -9.87 11.39
N LYS A 187 -2.28 -8.87 11.02
CA LYS A 187 -2.65 -7.77 10.13
C LYS A 187 -2.07 -7.89 8.72
N VAL A 188 -1.54 -9.06 8.36
CA VAL A 188 -0.99 -9.32 7.01
C VAL A 188 -2.04 -9.03 5.92
N GLY A 189 -3.32 -9.36 6.16
CA GLY A 189 -4.40 -9.06 5.23
C GLY A 189 -4.58 -7.55 4.96
N LEU A 190 -4.40 -6.70 5.98
CA LEU A 190 -4.42 -5.26 5.82
C LEU A 190 -3.29 -4.78 4.90
N VAL A 191 -2.08 -5.32 5.09
CA VAL A 191 -0.92 -4.97 4.25
C VAL A 191 -1.16 -5.40 2.80
N HIS A 192 -1.79 -6.56 2.56
CA HIS A 192 -2.16 -6.98 1.20
C HIS A 192 -3.11 -5.98 0.52
N ILE A 193 -4.18 -5.56 1.21
CA ILE A 193 -5.14 -4.60 0.66
C ILE A 193 -4.45 -3.26 0.34
N CYS A 194 -3.65 -2.72 1.26
CA CYS A 194 -2.87 -1.51 0.99
C CYS A 194 -1.93 -1.68 -0.21
N THR A 195 -1.28 -2.83 -0.33
CA THR A 195 -0.33 -3.13 -1.42
C THR A 195 -1.04 -3.14 -2.76
N PHE A 196 -2.18 -3.84 -2.87
CA PHE A 196 -2.94 -3.90 -4.12
C PHE A 196 -3.53 -2.56 -4.49
N LEU A 197 -3.99 -1.78 -3.51
CA LEU A 197 -4.43 -0.40 -3.72
C LEU A 197 -3.31 0.46 -4.32
N LEU A 198 -2.13 0.44 -3.72
CA LEU A 198 -0.97 1.17 -4.24
C LEU A 198 -0.51 0.63 -5.60
N LEU A 199 -0.57 -0.68 -5.82
CA LEU A 199 -0.22 -1.30 -7.10
C LEU A 199 -1.13 -0.80 -8.22
N LYS A 200 -2.46 -0.83 -8.02
CA LYS A 200 -3.43 -0.30 -8.99
C LYS A 200 -3.19 1.19 -9.27
N LEU A 201 -3.03 2.01 -8.22
CA LEU A 201 -2.80 3.45 -8.40
C LEU A 201 -1.44 3.76 -9.05
N SER A 202 -0.40 2.98 -8.77
CA SER A 202 0.95 3.21 -9.30
C SER A 202 1.05 2.98 -10.81
N GLY A 203 0.18 2.13 -11.37
CA GLY A 203 0.09 1.94 -12.83
C GLY A 203 -0.32 3.21 -13.58
N GLU A 204 -0.95 4.18 -12.89
CA GLU A 204 -1.35 5.45 -13.48
C GLU A 204 -0.23 6.48 -13.43
N ARG A 205 0.17 6.97 -14.61
CA ARG A 205 1.19 8.04 -14.75
C ARG A 205 0.92 9.25 -13.84
N ALA A 206 -0.35 9.60 -13.65
CA ALA A 206 -0.75 10.73 -12.82
C ALA A 206 -0.22 10.61 -11.38
N LEU A 207 -0.24 9.40 -10.79
CA LEU A 207 0.28 9.18 -9.44
C LEU A 207 1.78 9.51 -9.38
N GLY A 208 2.58 8.95 -10.30
CA GLY A 208 4.02 9.18 -10.34
C GLY A 208 4.39 10.66 -10.41
N VAL A 209 3.64 11.46 -11.18
CA VAL A 209 3.83 12.91 -11.23
C VAL A 209 3.45 13.58 -9.90
N LEU A 210 2.29 13.24 -9.33
CA LEU A 210 1.76 13.83 -8.09
C LEU A 210 2.62 13.53 -6.86
N LEU A 211 3.30 12.39 -6.83
CA LEU A 211 4.19 12.02 -5.71
C LEU A 211 5.42 12.93 -5.59
N ASN A 212 5.74 13.77 -6.59
CA ASN A 212 6.80 14.77 -6.48
C ASN A 212 6.42 15.98 -5.61
N LYS A 213 5.18 16.07 -5.12
CA LYS A 213 4.81 17.11 -4.15
C LYS A 213 5.69 17.02 -2.90
N PRO A 214 6.13 18.15 -2.33
CA PRO A 214 6.90 18.15 -1.09
C PRO A 214 6.16 17.42 0.03
N TYR A 215 6.88 16.56 0.75
CA TYR A 215 6.36 15.88 1.93
C TYR A 215 6.69 16.71 3.17
N GLN A 216 5.65 17.07 3.94
CA GLN A 216 5.77 17.97 5.10
C GLN A 216 5.19 17.36 6.38
N GLU A 217 4.57 16.19 6.28
CA GLU A 217 3.86 15.57 7.39
C GLU A 217 4.84 14.91 8.38
N ARG A 218 4.57 15.07 9.67
CA ARG A 218 5.30 14.38 10.74
C ARG A 218 4.40 13.30 11.31
N LEU A 219 4.68 12.06 10.93
CA LEU A 219 3.95 10.89 11.40
C LEU A 219 4.60 10.31 12.65
N PRO A 220 3.85 9.65 13.53
CA PRO A 220 4.37 9.01 14.74
C PRO A 220 5.09 7.68 14.42
N MET A 221 5.98 7.69 13.42
CA MET A 221 6.73 6.53 12.94
C MET A 221 8.15 6.56 13.51
N VAL A 222 8.32 6.02 14.72
CA VAL A 222 9.54 6.20 15.54
C VAL A 222 10.83 5.73 14.84
N ASP A 223 10.78 4.63 14.08
CA ASP A 223 11.98 4.03 13.46
C ASP A 223 12.18 4.40 11.98
N LEU A 224 11.39 5.35 11.46
CA LEU A 224 11.55 5.81 10.09
C LEU A 224 12.58 6.95 10.05
N PRO A 225 13.62 6.87 9.19
CA PRO A 225 14.62 7.92 9.09
C PRO A 225 13.98 9.26 8.75
N ILE A 226 14.47 10.34 9.37
CA ILE A 226 14.04 11.69 9.04
C ILE A 226 14.63 12.06 7.68
N PHE A 227 13.79 12.49 6.75
CA PHE A 227 14.21 12.99 5.45
C PHE A 227 13.47 14.28 5.10
N GLN A 228 14.07 15.08 4.23
CA GLN A 228 13.43 16.20 3.55
C GLN A 228 13.33 15.83 2.08
N GLY A 229 12.11 15.73 1.56
CA GLY A 229 11.89 15.22 0.22
C GLY A 229 10.44 15.30 -0.21
N THR A 230 10.06 14.38 -1.08
CA THR A 230 8.75 14.30 -1.71
C THR A 230 7.94 13.11 -1.19
N HIS A 231 6.69 12.98 -1.60
CA HIS A 231 5.89 11.80 -1.27
C HIS A 231 6.43 10.53 -1.94
N ALA A 232 7.18 10.65 -3.05
CA ALA A 232 7.91 9.54 -3.65
C ALA A 232 9.00 9.01 -2.71
N ASP A 233 9.72 9.91 -2.02
CA ASP A 233 10.70 9.52 -0.99
C ASP A 233 10.02 8.78 0.17
N PHE A 234 8.90 9.32 0.65
CA PHE A 234 8.12 8.69 1.71
C PHE A 234 7.69 7.27 1.35
N LEU A 235 7.18 7.07 0.13
CA LEU A 235 6.79 5.75 -0.38
C LEU A 235 7.99 4.81 -0.45
N ILE A 236 9.09 5.24 -1.07
CA ILE A 236 10.29 4.39 -1.24
C ILE A 236 10.88 3.98 0.11
N VAL A 237 11.05 4.93 1.02
CA VAL A 237 11.63 4.68 2.36
C VAL A 237 10.72 3.77 3.18
N THR A 238 9.40 3.97 3.12
CA THR A 238 8.43 3.15 3.85
C THR A 238 8.39 1.72 3.31
N LEU A 239 8.26 1.54 1.99
CA LEU A 239 8.25 0.20 1.39
C LEU A 239 9.58 -0.53 1.63
N GLN A 240 10.71 0.18 1.54
CA GLN A 240 12.00 -0.40 1.87
C GLN A 240 12.05 -0.85 3.34
N LYS A 241 11.60 -0.02 4.29
CA LYS A 241 11.59 -0.39 5.71
C LYS A 241 10.65 -1.57 5.98
N ILE A 242 9.53 -1.71 5.26
CA ILE A 242 8.63 -2.86 5.34
C ILE A 242 9.29 -4.12 4.79
N ILE A 243 9.97 -4.06 3.65
CA ILE A 243 10.74 -5.20 3.10
C ILE A 243 11.80 -5.68 4.10
N VAL A 244 12.43 -4.72 4.76
CA VAL A 244 13.57 -4.99 5.63
C VAL A 244 13.15 -5.47 7.01
N THR A 245 12.15 -4.84 7.63
CA THR A 245 11.77 -5.20 8.99
C THR A 245 10.52 -6.06 9.06
N GLY A 246 9.74 -6.19 7.99
CA GLY A 246 8.48 -6.91 8.01
C GLY A 246 8.64 -8.40 8.30
N THR A 247 7.55 -9.01 8.80
CA THR A 247 7.52 -10.46 9.03
C THR A 247 7.70 -11.25 7.74
N ASP A 248 8.22 -12.48 7.80
CA ASP A 248 8.41 -13.37 6.64
C ASP A 248 7.14 -13.59 5.80
N LYS A 249 5.96 -13.48 6.41
CA LYS A 249 4.67 -13.55 5.70
C LYS A 249 4.49 -12.46 4.65
N LEU A 250 5.24 -11.36 4.73
CA LEU A 250 5.22 -10.26 3.77
C LEU A 250 6.17 -10.51 2.58
N SER A 251 6.99 -11.55 2.60
CA SER A 251 7.89 -11.89 1.49
C SER A 251 7.16 -12.11 0.17
N SER A 252 5.91 -12.62 0.21
CA SER A 252 5.04 -12.75 -0.96
C SER A 252 4.68 -11.42 -1.62
N LEU A 253 4.78 -10.30 -0.90
CA LEU A 253 4.47 -8.96 -1.39
C LEU A 253 5.70 -8.20 -1.91
N TYR A 254 6.93 -8.72 -1.74
CA TYR A 254 8.15 -8.02 -2.14
C TYR A 254 8.16 -7.69 -3.64
N HIS A 255 7.68 -8.61 -4.47
CA HIS A 255 7.50 -8.36 -5.90
C HIS A 255 6.59 -7.13 -6.11
N CYS A 256 5.42 -7.09 -5.46
CA CYS A 256 4.47 -6.00 -5.61
C CYS A 256 5.05 -4.66 -5.12
N PHE A 257 5.76 -4.64 -3.99
CA PHE A 257 6.42 -3.44 -3.49
C PHE A 257 7.42 -2.86 -4.49
N LEU A 258 8.25 -3.72 -5.08
CA LEU A 258 9.22 -3.30 -6.09
C LEU A 258 8.52 -2.89 -7.39
N THR A 259 7.44 -3.56 -7.79
CA THR A 259 6.63 -3.14 -8.96
C THR A 259 6.03 -1.75 -8.75
N ILE A 260 5.50 -1.43 -7.57
CA ILE A 260 4.98 -0.09 -7.24
C ILE A 260 6.09 0.96 -7.44
N VAL A 261 7.29 0.72 -6.90
CA VAL A 261 8.43 1.64 -7.04
C VAL A 261 8.87 1.73 -8.51
N CYS A 262 8.89 0.61 -9.24
CA CYS A 262 9.22 0.58 -10.66
C CYS A 262 8.25 1.42 -11.50
N ASN A 263 6.93 1.29 -11.27
CA ASN A 263 5.92 2.05 -11.99
C ASN A 263 6.07 3.57 -11.83
N ILE A 264 6.43 4.04 -10.62
CA ILE A 264 6.60 5.48 -10.38
C ILE A 264 8.00 6.00 -10.76
N SER A 265 8.99 5.11 -10.90
CA SER A 265 10.41 5.47 -11.08
C SER A 265 10.71 6.40 -12.27
N PRO A 266 10.04 6.34 -13.44
CA PRO A 266 10.28 7.29 -14.53
C PRO A 266 9.90 8.75 -14.20
N TYR A 267 9.11 8.95 -13.14
CA TYR A 267 8.54 10.24 -12.76
C TYR A 267 9.19 10.84 -11.52
N CYS A 268 10.06 10.11 -10.80
CA CYS A 268 10.73 10.59 -9.60
C CYS A 268 11.79 11.66 -9.93
N LYS A 269 11.46 12.94 -9.73
CA LYS A 269 12.30 14.06 -10.18
C LYS A 269 13.48 14.37 -9.28
N THR A 270 13.27 14.34 -7.95
CA THR A 270 14.26 14.83 -6.97
C THR A 270 14.26 13.94 -5.74
N LEU A 271 14.78 12.71 -5.88
CA LEU A 271 14.94 11.82 -4.75
C LEU A 271 15.97 12.36 -3.77
N SER A 272 15.62 12.32 -2.49
CA SER A 272 16.51 12.58 -1.37
C SER A 272 17.67 11.57 -1.33
N LEU A 273 18.74 11.95 -0.64
CA LEU A 273 19.86 11.05 -0.37
C LEU A 273 19.41 9.80 0.40
N VAL A 274 18.47 9.94 1.33
CA VAL A 274 17.96 8.84 2.15
C VAL A 274 17.27 7.79 1.26
N ALA A 275 16.28 8.20 0.46
CA ALA A 275 15.58 7.29 -0.45
C ALA A 275 16.55 6.62 -1.45
N SER A 276 17.48 7.41 -2.01
CA SER A 276 18.52 6.92 -2.92
C SER A 276 19.37 5.81 -2.29
N VAL A 277 19.87 6.02 -1.08
CA VAL A 277 20.66 5.03 -0.35
C VAL A 277 19.84 3.81 0.01
N LYS A 278 18.57 3.97 0.42
CA LYS A 278 17.67 2.85 0.72
C LYS A 278 17.42 1.95 -0.50
N LEU A 279 17.27 2.51 -1.71
CA LEU A 279 17.18 1.70 -2.94
C LEU A 279 18.46 0.90 -3.22
N VAL A 280 19.63 1.53 -3.09
CA VAL A 280 20.91 0.83 -3.30
C VAL A 280 21.16 -0.23 -2.23
N ASN A 281 20.72 -0.01 -0.99
CA ASN A 281 20.76 -1.02 0.08
C ASN A 281 19.94 -2.25 -0.30
N LEU A 282 18.69 -2.08 -0.77
CA LEU A 282 17.88 -3.21 -1.23
C LEU A 282 18.58 -3.98 -2.35
N PHE A 283 19.19 -3.27 -3.29
CA PHE A 283 19.94 -3.91 -4.37
C PHE A 283 21.11 -4.73 -3.85
N GLU A 284 21.86 -4.21 -2.89
CA GLU A 284 22.96 -4.95 -2.26
C GLU A 284 22.49 -6.21 -1.52
N THR A 285 21.38 -6.11 -0.78
CA THR A 285 20.79 -7.27 -0.09
C THR A 285 20.32 -8.34 -1.09
N PHE A 286 19.54 -7.95 -2.09
CA PHE A 286 18.94 -8.90 -3.04
C PHE A 286 19.92 -9.46 -4.07
N SER A 287 21.01 -8.74 -4.37
CA SER A 287 22.09 -9.25 -5.22
C SER A 287 23.14 -10.07 -4.46
N SER A 288 23.01 -10.19 -3.12
CA SER A 288 23.91 -11.04 -2.34
C SER A 288 23.74 -12.52 -2.75
N PRO A 289 24.82 -13.31 -2.90
CA PRO A 289 24.70 -14.71 -3.34
C PRO A 289 23.78 -15.55 -2.45
N ARG A 290 23.78 -15.30 -1.13
CA ARG A 290 22.92 -15.99 -0.17
C ARG A 290 21.44 -15.80 -0.47
N PHE A 291 21.02 -14.56 -0.68
CA PHE A 291 19.63 -14.25 -0.98
C PHE A 291 19.30 -14.63 -2.43
N PHE A 292 20.14 -14.24 -3.39
CA PHE A 292 19.87 -14.42 -4.82
C PHE A 292 19.62 -15.89 -5.19
N PHE A 293 20.36 -16.83 -4.59
CA PHE A 293 20.23 -18.26 -4.86
C PHE A 293 19.30 -19.01 -3.88
N SER A 294 18.63 -18.33 -2.94
CA SER A 294 17.73 -19.01 -1.98
C SER A 294 16.38 -19.40 -2.58
N SER A 295 15.96 -18.73 -3.66
CA SER A 295 14.72 -19.03 -4.40
C SER A 295 14.92 -18.73 -5.88
N GLU A 296 14.30 -19.54 -6.73
CA GLU A 296 14.32 -19.38 -8.19
C GLU A 296 13.72 -18.04 -8.65
N THR A 297 12.84 -17.43 -7.86
CA THR A 297 12.18 -16.16 -8.21
C THR A 297 12.93 -14.91 -7.79
N ASN A 298 13.98 -15.02 -6.95
CA ASN A 298 14.65 -13.87 -6.36
C ASN A 298 15.38 -12.99 -7.38
N HIS A 299 15.73 -13.54 -8.54
CA HIS A 299 16.31 -12.76 -9.64
C HIS A 299 15.36 -11.65 -10.13
N LEU A 300 14.04 -11.82 -9.98
CA LEU A 300 13.04 -10.83 -10.39
C LEU A 300 13.16 -9.54 -9.57
N PHE A 301 13.51 -9.64 -8.28
CA PHE A 301 13.69 -8.46 -7.43
C PHE A 301 14.90 -7.62 -7.86
N VAL A 302 16.00 -8.30 -8.21
CA VAL A 302 17.20 -7.63 -8.74
C VAL A 302 16.91 -6.98 -10.10
N ALA A 303 16.17 -7.67 -10.98
CA ALA A 303 15.75 -7.12 -12.27
C ALA A 303 14.90 -5.84 -12.10
N LEU A 304 13.89 -5.86 -11.22
CA LEU A 304 13.07 -4.69 -10.92
C LEU A 304 13.89 -3.52 -10.36
N LEU A 305 14.85 -3.78 -9.48
CA LEU A 305 15.73 -2.72 -8.95
C LEU A 305 16.63 -2.11 -10.01
N LEU A 306 17.19 -2.93 -10.91
CA LEU A 306 17.94 -2.42 -12.07
C LEU A 306 17.06 -1.58 -12.99
N GLU A 307 15.81 -1.99 -13.21
CA GLU A 307 14.84 -1.23 -13.99
C GLU A 307 14.48 0.11 -13.32
N ILE A 308 14.29 0.13 -12.00
CA ILE A 308 14.10 1.35 -11.21
C ILE A 308 15.27 2.32 -11.42
N PHE A 309 16.51 1.84 -11.30
CA PHE A 309 17.70 2.68 -11.52
C PHE A 309 17.77 3.19 -12.95
N ASN A 310 17.54 2.33 -13.94
CA ASN A 310 17.54 2.69 -15.35
C ASN A 310 16.46 3.73 -15.67
N ASN A 311 15.25 3.59 -15.15
CA ASN A 311 14.16 4.54 -15.37
C ASN A 311 14.49 5.92 -14.79
N ILE A 312 15.01 5.99 -13.56
CA ILE A 312 15.36 7.27 -12.93
C ILE A 312 16.51 7.94 -13.68
N ILE A 313 17.55 7.19 -14.06
CA ILE A 313 18.68 7.71 -14.84
C ILE A 313 18.22 8.13 -16.23
N GLN A 314 17.45 7.31 -16.93
CA GLN A 314 17.02 7.59 -18.30
C GLN A 314 16.14 8.83 -18.40
N TYR A 315 15.17 8.97 -17.49
CA TYR A 315 14.12 10.00 -17.60
C TYR A 315 14.32 11.20 -16.67
N GLN A 316 15.02 11.03 -15.55
CA GLN A 316 15.12 12.05 -14.49
C GLN A 316 16.56 12.27 -13.99
N TYR A 317 17.60 11.96 -14.79
CA TYR A 317 19.01 12.09 -14.39
C TYR A 317 19.35 13.43 -13.74
N ALA A 318 18.98 14.54 -14.40
CA ALA A 318 19.36 15.89 -14.01
C ALA A 318 18.87 16.28 -12.60
N GLY A 319 17.75 15.72 -12.15
CA GLY A 319 17.17 15.99 -10.84
C GLY A 319 17.56 14.98 -9.75
N ASN A 320 18.26 13.89 -10.10
CA ASN A 320 18.60 12.80 -9.16
C ASN A 320 20.12 12.60 -8.97
N PRO A 321 20.89 13.64 -8.62
CA PRO A 321 22.33 13.50 -8.38
C PRO A 321 22.63 12.59 -7.18
N HIS A 322 21.72 12.54 -6.18
CA HIS A 322 21.87 11.70 -5.01
C HIS A 322 21.85 10.20 -5.33
N LEU A 323 21.00 9.77 -6.26
CA LEU A 323 20.96 8.37 -6.70
C LEU A 323 22.23 8.00 -7.45
N VAL A 324 22.66 8.84 -8.40
CA VAL A 324 23.90 8.65 -9.15
C VAL A 324 25.09 8.56 -8.21
N TYR A 325 25.17 9.47 -7.24
CA TYR A 325 26.19 9.46 -6.21
C TYR A 325 26.18 8.16 -5.39
N ALA A 326 25.01 7.70 -4.94
CA ALA A 326 24.87 6.45 -4.19
C ALA A 326 25.33 5.22 -4.99
N ILE A 327 24.97 5.14 -6.28
CA ILE A 327 25.40 4.08 -7.20
C ILE A 327 26.92 4.11 -7.39
N VAL A 328 27.51 5.27 -7.68
CA VAL A 328 28.96 5.40 -7.90
C VAL A 328 29.73 5.02 -6.64
N ARG A 329 29.26 5.45 -5.45
CA ARG A 329 29.89 5.12 -4.16
C ARG A 329 29.85 3.61 -3.90
N ARG A 330 28.81 2.91 -4.35
CA ARG A 330 28.64 1.45 -4.19
C ARG A 330 28.83 0.67 -5.49
N LYS A 331 29.63 1.18 -6.44
CA LYS A 331 29.88 0.52 -7.74
C LYS A 331 30.34 -0.94 -7.64
N GLN A 332 31.01 -1.31 -6.54
CA GLN A 332 31.47 -2.68 -6.29
C GLN A 332 30.31 -3.67 -6.14
N VAL A 333 29.15 -3.23 -5.64
CA VAL A 333 27.95 -4.08 -5.56
C VAL A 333 27.51 -4.52 -6.95
N PHE A 334 27.46 -3.57 -7.90
CA PHE A 334 27.09 -3.84 -9.30
C PHE A 334 28.15 -4.69 -10.01
N SER A 335 29.44 -4.41 -9.79
CA SER A 335 30.53 -5.22 -10.36
C SER A 335 30.55 -6.66 -9.83
N ARG A 336 30.20 -6.87 -8.55
CA ARG A 336 30.04 -8.23 -8.01
C ARG A 336 28.95 -9.01 -8.73
N LEU A 337 27.82 -8.37 -9.03
CA LEU A 337 26.72 -9.01 -9.76
C LEU A 337 27.13 -9.38 -11.19
N THR A 338 27.90 -8.53 -11.90
CA THR A 338 28.35 -8.84 -13.27
C THR A 338 29.33 -10.01 -13.33
N HIS A 339 30.08 -10.24 -12.25
CA HIS A 339 31.01 -11.36 -12.12
C HIS A 339 30.45 -12.53 -11.31
N LEU A 340 29.15 -12.54 -11.04
CA LEU A 340 28.51 -13.58 -10.25
C LEU A 340 28.40 -14.87 -11.07
N GLU A 341 29.36 -15.77 -10.89
CA GLU A 341 29.31 -17.11 -11.45
C GLU A 341 28.84 -18.12 -10.40
N LEU A 342 27.99 -19.08 -10.82
CA LEU A 342 27.46 -20.16 -9.96
C LEU A 342 28.54 -20.90 -9.14
N PRO A 343 29.70 -21.31 -9.72
CA PRO A 343 30.75 -21.97 -8.97
C PRO A 343 31.36 -21.09 -7.85
N MET A 344 31.52 -19.79 -8.12
CA MET A 344 32.03 -18.83 -7.14
C MET A 344 31.03 -18.59 -6.01
N ALA A 345 29.74 -18.54 -6.33
CA ALA A 345 28.68 -18.39 -5.36
C ALA A 345 28.58 -19.60 -4.42
N VAL A 346 28.60 -20.83 -4.96
CA VAL A 346 28.56 -22.07 -4.18
C VAL A 346 29.78 -22.18 -3.27
N ARG A 347 30.98 -21.82 -3.75
CA ARG A 347 32.21 -21.79 -2.95
C ARG A 347 32.09 -20.83 -1.76
N ASN A 348 31.53 -19.64 -1.97
CA ASN A 348 31.34 -18.65 -0.92
C ASN A 348 30.26 -19.05 0.11
N LEU A 349 29.29 -19.89 -0.28
CA LEU A 349 28.27 -20.45 0.62
C LEU A 349 28.80 -21.65 1.42
N SER A 350 29.75 -22.40 0.87
CA SER A 350 30.36 -23.58 1.51
C SER A 350 31.41 -23.29 2.58
N ILE A 351 31.83 -22.03 2.72
CA ILE A 351 32.76 -21.61 3.78
C ILE A 351 31.92 -21.26 5.03
N PRO A 352 32.08 -21.99 6.15
CA PRO A 352 31.36 -21.65 7.37
C PRO A 352 31.74 -20.24 7.86
N PRO A 353 30.78 -19.48 8.41
CA PRO A 353 31.03 -18.15 8.94
C PRO A 353 31.96 -18.27 10.15
N GLY A 354 33.24 -17.99 9.95
CA GLY A 354 34.27 -18.10 11.00
C GLY A 354 35.70 -18.29 10.51
N VAL A 355 35.95 -18.62 9.23
CA VAL A 355 37.32 -18.87 8.73
C VAL A 355 37.99 -17.64 8.09
N THR A 356 37.23 -16.57 7.87
CA THR A 356 37.79 -15.23 7.64
C THR A 356 37.45 -14.38 8.85
N GLY A 357 38.48 -13.94 9.59
CA GLY A 357 38.30 -13.13 10.79
C GLY A 357 37.33 -11.98 10.55
N THR A 358 36.39 -11.82 11.48
CA THR A 358 35.14 -11.01 11.45
C THR A 358 33.90 -11.76 10.96
N GLY A 359 33.10 -12.29 11.89
CA GLY A 359 31.73 -12.72 11.60
C GLY A 359 31.35 -14.06 12.24
N GLY A 360 30.76 -14.01 13.44
CA GLY A 360 30.00 -15.11 14.03
C GLY A 360 28.64 -14.60 14.48
N ALA A 361 27.60 -14.80 13.66
CA ALA A 361 26.19 -14.55 14.00
C ALA A 361 25.21 -15.13 12.92
N ALA A 362 25.42 -16.37 12.48
CA ALA A 362 24.86 -16.87 11.23
C ALA A 362 23.35 -17.17 11.18
N GLU A 363 22.65 -17.19 12.32
CA GLU A 363 21.17 -17.31 12.36
C GLU A 363 20.49 -16.00 12.76
N ALA A 364 21.25 -15.06 13.34
CA ALA A 364 20.78 -13.71 13.63
C ALA A 364 21.00 -12.73 12.45
N ASP A 365 21.78 -13.13 11.43
CA ASP A 365 22.26 -12.24 10.36
C ASP A 365 21.24 -11.93 9.25
N LEU A 366 20.15 -12.70 9.08
CA LEU A 366 19.10 -12.31 8.14
C LEU A 366 18.29 -11.13 8.73
N ASP A 367 17.90 -11.24 10.00
CA ASP A 367 17.30 -10.15 10.78
C ASP A 367 18.29 -9.00 11.02
N ALA A 368 19.58 -9.27 11.23
CA ALA A 368 20.59 -8.25 11.48
C ALA A 368 21.08 -7.54 10.21
N SER A 369 21.17 -8.20 9.04
CA SER A 369 21.53 -7.53 7.77
C SER A 369 20.45 -6.54 7.32
N LEU A 370 19.22 -6.76 7.78
CA LEU A 370 18.10 -5.85 7.60
C LEU A 370 18.05 -4.78 8.73
N ALA A 371 18.40 -5.13 9.96
CA ALA A 371 18.44 -4.19 11.09
C ALA A 371 19.68 -3.25 11.13
N THR A 372 20.81 -3.61 10.52
CA THR A 372 22.08 -2.85 10.62
C THR A 372 22.22 -1.68 9.63
N VAL A 373 21.12 -1.23 9.03
CA VAL A 373 21.09 -0.15 8.02
C VAL A 373 20.39 1.12 8.56
N GLU A 374 20.45 1.34 9.87
CA GLU A 374 20.07 2.64 10.48
C GLU A 374 21.03 3.76 10.08
#